data_AF-A0A924JF44-F1
#
_entry.id   AF-A0A924JF44-F1
#
_cell.length_a   1.000
_cell.length_b   1.000
_cell.length_c   1.000
_cell.angle_alpha   90.00
_cell.angle_beta   90.00
_cell.angle_gamma   90.00
#
_symmetry.space_group_name_H-M   'P 1'
#
loop_
_entity.id
_entity.type
_entity.pdbx_description
1 polymer ?
#
loop_
_entity_poly.entity_id
_entity_poly.type
_entity_poly.pdbx_seq_one_letter_code
_entity_poly.pdbx_strand_id
1 'polypeptide(L)'
;MQAVSSGKYSIDSDEMHEKMRRDVMRGLEPYGARRISELPDMSDSERTKWLFWNLHERLDELRAMEPVLIGQIIRTQLTVSDGQSMWTEKWGLEKRIELSCKWQLLLKDSAYQKEDAYSISEGWIDLYVGKAPPQHPALQEQQKGYLDADSSLYPNQLFLYGWITDGLWDEIKPQLNNASANCHTDIFLRDNFLFPVKPGLNFVSGPVGSIGITNMEFRTSSQPRMSTWVKS
;
A
#
# COMPACT_ATOMS: atom_id res chain seq x y z
N MET A 1 -17.16 -34.01 -25.35
CA MET A 1 -17.36 -32.55 -25.28
C MET A 1 -15.98 -31.90 -25.25
N GLN A 2 -15.74 -30.97 -26.17
CA GLN A 2 -14.45 -30.37 -26.50
C GLN A 2 -13.89 -29.53 -25.34
N ALA A 3 -12.59 -29.67 -25.08
CA ALA A 3 -11.83 -28.70 -24.31
C ALA A 3 -11.71 -27.41 -25.13
N VAL A 4 -12.52 -26.40 -24.79
CA VAL A 4 -12.49 -25.09 -25.43
C VAL A 4 -11.44 -24.21 -24.72
N SER A 5 -10.37 -23.94 -25.46
CA SER A 5 -9.38 -22.85 -25.38
C SER A 5 -9.36 -21.92 -24.14
N SER A 6 -9.05 -22.44 -22.95
CA SER A 6 -8.73 -21.58 -21.79
C SER A 6 -7.48 -20.72 -22.01
N GLY A 7 -6.54 -21.16 -22.86
CA GLY A 7 -5.28 -20.44 -23.11
C GLY A 7 -5.40 -19.17 -23.95
N LYS A 8 -6.36 -19.07 -24.89
CA LYS A 8 -6.53 -17.86 -25.72
C LYS A 8 -7.21 -16.72 -24.93
N TYR A 9 -8.23 -17.04 -24.14
CA TYR A 9 -8.91 -16.06 -23.28
C TYR A 9 -7.99 -15.52 -22.18
N SER A 10 -7.07 -16.34 -21.66
CA SER A 10 -6.06 -15.89 -20.69
C SER A 10 -5.09 -14.88 -21.30
N ILE A 11 -4.59 -15.15 -22.51
CA ILE A 11 -3.63 -14.28 -23.20
C ILE A 11 -4.27 -12.94 -23.57
N ASP A 12 -5.49 -12.96 -24.12
CA ASP A 12 -6.21 -11.72 -24.50
C ASP A 12 -6.52 -10.85 -23.26
N SER A 13 -6.81 -11.48 -22.11
CA SER A 13 -7.02 -10.77 -20.84
C SER A 13 -5.74 -10.14 -20.30
N ASP A 14 -4.61 -10.84 -20.41
CA ASP A 14 -3.31 -10.35 -19.93
C ASP A 14 -2.81 -9.18 -20.79
N GLU A 15 -2.99 -9.26 -22.12
CA GLU A 15 -2.66 -8.16 -23.04
C GLU A 15 -3.51 -6.90 -22.76
N MET A 16 -4.81 -7.07 -22.48
CA MET A 16 -5.69 -5.97 -22.11
C MET A 16 -5.27 -5.32 -20.78
N HIS A 17 -4.96 -6.12 -19.76
CA HIS A 17 -4.50 -5.60 -18.47
C HIS A 17 -3.16 -4.86 -18.59
N GLU A 18 -2.22 -5.38 -19.38
CA GLU A 18 -0.94 -4.70 -19.60
C GLU A 18 -1.13 -3.39 -20.35
N LYS A 19 -2.04 -3.35 -21.34
CA LYS A 19 -2.42 -2.09 -22.01
C LYS A 19 -2.95 -1.07 -21.01
N MET A 20 -3.90 -1.46 -20.15
CA MET A 20 -4.45 -0.57 -19.11
C MET A 20 -3.36 -0.09 -18.16
N ARG A 21 -2.45 -0.98 -17.72
CA ARG A 21 -1.34 -0.62 -16.84
C ARG A 21 -0.44 0.41 -17.49
N ARG A 22 -0.07 0.22 -18.77
CA ARG A 22 0.74 1.17 -19.53
C ARG A 22 0.05 2.53 -19.69
N ASP A 23 -1.27 2.55 -19.89
CA ASP A 23 -2.01 3.79 -19.99
C ASP A 23 -2.01 4.56 -18.65
N VAL A 24 -2.14 3.87 -17.51
CA VAL A 24 -1.97 4.48 -16.18
C VAL A 24 -0.54 5.02 -16.03
N MET A 25 0.49 4.22 -16.32
CA MET A 25 1.88 4.65 -16.18
C MET A 25 2.25 5.83 -17.08
N ARG A 26 1.68 5.91 -18.29
CA ARG A 26 1.86 7.07 -19.18
C ARG A 26 1.33 8.36 -18.55
N GLY A 27 0.23 8.28 -17.79
CA GLY A 27 -0.29 9.42 -17.03
C GLY A 27 0.61 9.86 -15.88
N LEU A 28 1.38 8.94 -15.30
CA LEU A 28 2.30 9.21 -14.18
C LEU A 28 3.71 9.60 -14.62
N GLU A 29 4.08 9.32 -15.87
CA GLU A 29 5.42 9.55 -16.43
C GLU A 29 5.98 10.97 -16.21
N PRO A 30 5.21 12.07 -16.38
CA PRO A 30 5.73 13.43 -16.13
C PRO A 30 6.23 13.64 -14.70
N TYR A 31 5.67 12.90 -13.74
CA TYR A 31 6.08 12.95 -12.34
C TYR A 31 7.20 11.96 -12.08
N GLY A 32 7.06 10.71 -12.54
CA GLY A 32 8.00 9.63 -12.29
C GLY A 32 9.37 9.81 -12.94
N ALA A 33 9.43 10.49 -14.09
CA ALA A 33 10.68 10.76 -14.79
C ALA A 33 11.57 11.81 -14.09
N ARG A 34 11.04 12.54 -13.11
CA ARG A 34 11.78 13.51 -12.30
C ARG A 34 12.83 12.82 -11.44
N ARG A 35 13.97 13.50 -11.25
CA ARG A 35 15.09 12.96 -10.46
C ARG A 35 14.77 13.01 -8.97
N ILE A 36 15.43 12.14 -8.21
CA ILE A 36 15.33 12.09 -6.74
C ILE A 36 15.66 13.46 -6.11
N SER A 37 16.64 14.18 -6.66
CA SER A 37 17.02 15.52 -6.21
C SER A 37 15.89 16.55 -6.32
N GLU A 38 14.84 16.27 -7.09
CA GLU A 38 13.67 17.13 -7.27
C GLU A 38 12.52 16.78 -6.31
N LEU A 39 12.60 15.65 -5.59
CA LEU A 39 11.59 15.25 -4.61
C LEU A 39 11.31 16.31 -3.54
N PRO A 40 12.31 17.05 -2.99
CA PRO A 40 12.05 18.12 -2.04
C PRO A 40 11.09 19.19 -2.58
N ASP A 41 11.14 19.48 -3.88
CA ASP A 41 10.36 20.52 -4.54
C ASP A 41 8.99 20.03 -5.04
N MET A 42 8.74 18.72 -4.98
CA MET A 42 7.47 18.10 -5.33
C MET A 42 6.45 18.24 -4.20
N SER A 43 5.19 18.41 -4.54
CA SER A 43 4.09 18.24 -3.58
C SER A 43 3.94 16.78 -3.16
N ASP A 44 3.30 16.55 -2.01
CA ASP A 44 3.09 15.20 -1.46
C ASP A 44 2.36 14.26 -2.44
N SER A 45 1.46 14.80 -3.26
CA SER A 45 0.76 14.03 -4.29
C SER A 45 1.62 13.72 -5.50
N GLU A 46 2.45 14.66 -5.95
CA GLU A 46 3.43 14.40 -7.01
C GLU A 46 4.44 13.33 -6.59
N ARG A 47 4.88 13.32 -5.32
CA ARG A 47 5.74 12.27 -4.77
C ARG A 47 5.05 10.91 -4.72
N THR A 48 3.74 10.88 -4.49
CA THR A 48 2.93 9.65 -4.57
C THR A 48 2.98 9.07 -5.98
N LYS A 49 2.73 9.92 -6.99
CA LYS A 49 2.80 9.56 -8.41
C LYS A 49 4.20 9.12 -8.83
N TRP A 50 5.22 9.81 -8.33
CA TRP A 50 6.63 9.46 -8.53
C TRP A 50 6.93 8.07 -7.99
N LEU A 51 6.51 7.75 -6.77
CA LEU A 51 6.71 6.45 -6.15
C LEU A 51 6.06 5.33 -6.97
N PHE A 52 4.79 5.50 -7.34
CA PHE A 52 4.05 4.49 -8.12
C PHE A 52 4.71 4.24 -9.46
N TRP A 53 5.04 5.32 -10.19
CA TRP A 53 5.71 5.18 -11.48
C TRP A 53 7.07 4.50 -11.35
N ASN A 54 7.90 4.88 -10.38
CA ASN A 54 9.24 4.28 -10.20
C ASN A 54 9.17 2.82 -9.72
N LEU A 55 8.21 2.43 -8.89
CA LEU A 55 8.01 1.02 -8.55
C LEU A 55 7.60 0.17 -9.76
N HIS A 56 6.89 0.75 -10.72
CA HIS A 56 6.48 0.05 -11.94
C HIS A 56 7.58 0.04 -13.01
N GLU A 57 8.22 1.18 -13.29
CA GLU A 57 9.09 1.36 -14.45
C GLU A 57 10.59 1.34 -14.10
N ARG A 58 10.97 1.57 -12.83
CA ARG A 58 12.36 1.65 -12.36
C ARG A 58 12.61 0.95 -11.03
N LEU A 59 12.01 -0.24 -10.86
CA LEU A 59 12.01 -0.98 -9.59
C LEU A 59 13.41 -1.21 -9.02
N ASP A 60 14.37 -1.59 -9.86
CA ASP A 60 15.73 -1.91 -9.41
C ASP A 60 16.50 -0.66 -8.95
N GLU A 61 16.35 0.46 -9.66
CA GLU A 61 16.91 1.75 -9.25
C GLU A 61 16.32 2.21 -7.92
N LEU A 62 14.99 2.06 -7.77
CA LEU A 62 14.31 2.41 -6.53
C LEU A 62 14.77 1.52 -5.37
N ARG A 63 14.89 0.19 -5.58
CA ARG A 63 15.37 -0.75 -4.55
C ARG A 63 16.80 -0.51 -4.11
N ALA A 64 17.66 0.02 -4.99
CA ALA A 64 19.01 0.43 -4.61
C ALA A 64 19.04 1.55 -3.54
N MET A 65 17.90 2.24 -3.33
CA MET A 65 17.72 3.24 -2.29
C MET A 65 17.01 2.73 -1.03
N GLU A 66 16.80 1.40 -0.89
CA GLU A 66 16.17 0.78 0.28
C GLU A 66 14.86 1.50 0.72
N PRO A 67 13.87 1.67 -0.17
CA PRO A 67 12.68 2.48 0.11
C PRO A 67 11.88 1.89 1.27
N VAL A 68 11.48 2.75 2.21
CA VAL A 68 10.57 2.38 3.30
C VAL A 68 9.38 3.32 3.30
N LEU A 69 8.19 2.77 3.17
CA LEU A 69 6.95 3.51 3.29
C LEU A 69 6.38 3.36 4.70
N ILE A 70 6.16 4.49 5.39
CA ILE A 70 5.69 4.54 6.76
C ILE A 70 4.32 5.21 6.78
N GLY A 71 3.31 4.50 7.27
CA GLY A 71 1.97 5.05 7.53
C GLY A 71 1.80 5.33 9.01
N GLN A 72 1.92 6.61 9.40
CA GLN A 72 1.70 7.02 10.79
C GLN A 72 0.21 7.11 11.08
N ILE A 73 -0.28 6.31 12.02
CA ILE A 73 -1.72 6.21 12.33
C ILE A 73 -2.16 7.40 13.18
N ILE A 74 -3.19 8.10 12.70
CA ILE A 74 -3.75 9.31 13.31
C ILE A 74 -5.11 9.02 13.94
N ARG A 75 -5.90 8.15 13.30
CA ARG A 75 -7.24 7.78 13.76
C ARG A 75 -7.50 6.32 13.46
N THR A 76 -8.29 5.70 14.34
CA THR A 76 -8.69 4.30 14.31
C THR A 76 -10.20 4.21 14.37
N GLN A 77 -10.79 3.37 13.52
CA GLN A 77 -12.19 3.00 13.53
C GLN A 77 -12.30 1.48 13.35
N LEU A 78 -13.05 0.82 14.22
CA LEU A 78 -13.32 -0.62 14.13
C LEU A 78 -14.76 -0.82 13.69
N THR A 79 -14.96 -1.52 12.59
CA THR A 79 -16.27 -1.94 12.09
C THR A 79 -16.42 -3.44 12.28
N VAL A 80 -17.47 -3.84 12.97
CA VAL A 80 -17.85 -5.26 13.12
C VAL A 80 -19.22 -5.42 12.49
N SER A 81 -19.26 -6.20 11.41
CA SER A 81 -20.49 -6.49 10.66
C SER A 81 -20.86 -7.95 10.89
N ASP A 82 -22.09 -8.18 11.35
CA ASP A 82 -22.67 -9.52 11.47
C ASP A 82 -23.77 -9.66 10.42
N GLY A 83 -23.67 -10.69 9.58
CA GLY A 83 -24.67 -10.97 8.56
C GLY A 83 -24.13 -11.72 7.36
N GLN A 84 -24.93 -11.72 6.29
CA GLN A 84 -24.52 -12.28 5.01
C GLN A 84 -23.68 -11.25 4.26
N SER A 85 -22.43 -11.59 3.98
CA SER A 85 -21.58 -10.77 3.12
C SER A 85 -22.15 -10.76 1.70
N MET A 86 -22.45 -9.58 1.16
CA MET A 86 -22.92 -9.41 -0.22
C MET A 86 -21.92 -9.88 -1.27
N TRP A 87 -20.65 -10.03 -0.90
CA TRP A 87 -19.56 -10.43 -1.79
C TRP A 87 -19.33 -11.94 -1.81
N THR A 88 -19.61 -12.61 -0.70
CA THR A 88 -19.28 -14.04 -0.53
C THR A 88 -20.52 -14.91 -0.35
N GLU A 89 -21.68 -14.28 -0.15
CA GLU A 89 -22.96 -14.90 0.23
C GLU A 89 -22.88 -15.78 1.48
N LYS A 90 -21.76 -15.71 2.22
CA LYS A 90 -21.55 -16.44 3.46
C LYS A 90 -22.05 -15.61 4.64
N TRP A 91 -22.69 -16.31 5.56
CA TRP A 91 -23.07 -15.79 6.85
C TRP A 91 -21.86 -15.81 7.78
N GLY A 92 -21.56 -14.69 8.42
CA GLY A 92 -20.51 -14.65 9.40
C GLY A 92 -20.23 -13.25 9.95
N LEU A 93 -19.37 -13.24 10.96
CA LEU A 93 -18.83 -12.02 11.53
C LEU A 93 -17.65 -11.55 10.67
N GLU A 94 -17.74 -10.36 10.12
CA GLU A 94 -16.65 -9.67 9.45
C GLU A 94 -16.13 -8.52 10.33
N LYS A 95 -14.83 -8.55 10.62
CA LYS A 95 -14.14 -7.48 11.35
C LYS A 95 -13.26 -6.71 10.37
N ARG A 96 -13.46 -5.40 10.31
CA ARG A 96 -12.61 -4.49 9.54
C ARG A 96 -12.09 -3.37 10.42
N ILE A 97 -10.83 -3.03 10.19
CA ILE A 97 -10.17 -1.92 10.85
C ILE A 97 -9.88 -0.88 9.79
N GLU A 98 -10.36 0.33 10.01
CA GLU A 98 -10.07 1.50 9.20
C GLU A 98 -9.13 2.40 9.99
N LEU A 99 -7.97 2.72 9.40
CA LEU A 99 -6.96 3.59 9.98
C LEU A 99 -6.76 4.79 9.07
N SER A 100 -6.90 6.02 9.58
CA SER A 100 -6.42 7.21 8.87
C SER A 100 -4.95 7.42 9.20
N CYS A 101 -4.14 7.71 8.20
CA CYS A 101 -2.70 7.87 8.38
C CYS A 101 -2.09 8.98 7.51
N LYS A 102 -0.88 9.40 7.91
CA LYS A 102 0.03 10.20 7.08
C LYS A 102 1.14 9.31 6.57
N TRP A 103 1.37 9.33 5.27
CA TRP A 103 2.38 8.49 4.64
C TRP A 103 3.70 9.23 4.50
N GLN A 104 4.80 8.50 4.64
CA GLN A 104 6.14 9.01 4.45
C GLN A 104 6.98 7.99 3.72
N LEU A 105 7.75 8.44 2.75
CA LEU A 105 8.73 7.63 2.05
C LEU A 105 10.11 8.01 2.58
N LEU A 106 10.79 7.03 3.17
CA LEU A 106 12.20 7.10 3.46
C LEU A 106 12.96 6.51 2.28
N LEU A 107 13.97 7.25 1.81
CA LEU A 107 14.93 6.78 0.81
C LEU A 107 16.33 6.93 1.39
N LYS A 108 17.15 5.91 1.21
CA LYS A 108 18.55 5.91 1.61
C LYS A 108 19.41 6.20 0.39
N ASP A 109 20.18 7.29 0.45
CA ASP A 109 21.19 7.57 -0.57
C ASP A 109 22.39 6.62 -0.36
N SER A 110 22.58 5.72 -1.32
CA SER A 110 23.68 4.75 -1.31
C SER A 110 25.06 5.41 -1.32
N ALA A 111 25.20 6.62 -1.85
CA ALA A 111 26.46 7.36 -1.93
C ALA A 111 26.84 8.04 -0.61
N TYR A 112 25.85 8.47 0.20
CA TYR A 112 26.09 9.27 1.40
C TYR A 112 25.64 8.61 2.70
N GLN A 113 25.01 7.42 2.65
CA GLN A 113 24.40 6.73 3.80
C GLN A 113 23.46 7.64 4.59
N LYS A 114 22.89 8.64 3.92
CA LYS A 114 21.91 9.57 4.47
C LYS A 114 20.52 9.03 4.14
N GLU A 115 19.67 8.97 5.14
CA GLU A 115 18.25 8.69 4.96
C GLU A 115 17.51 10.02 4.87
N ASP A 116 16.78 10.22 3.78
CA ASP A 116 15.92 11.39 3.58
C ASP A 116 14.45 10.96 3.67
N ALA A 117 13.68 11.74 4.42
CA ALA A 117 12.26 11.50 4.65
C ALA A 117 11.40 12.47 3.83
N TYR A 118 10.52 11.91 3.01
CA TYR A 118 9.60 12.67 2.18
C TYR A 118 8.16 12.39 2.58
N SER A 119 7.42 13.43 2.95
CA SER A 119 5.97 13.30 3.13
C SER A 119 5.31 12.89 1.80
N ILE A 120 4.44 11.90 1.88
CA ILE A 120 3.57 11.42 0.82
C ILE A 120 2.13 11.58 1.30
N SER A 121 1.21 11.78 0.36
CA SER A 121 -0.24 11.99 0.57
C SER A 121 -0.83 11.39 1.85
N GLU A 122 -1.84 12.05 2.43
CA GLU A 122 -2.66 11.42 3.48
C GLU A 122 -3.40 10.21 2.92
N GLY A 123 -3.84 9.32 3.82
CA GLY A 123 -4.37 8.05 3.38
C GLY A 123 -5.19 7.27 4.39
N TRP A 124 -5.72 6.16 3.89
CA TRP A 124 -6.52 5.23 4.67
C TRP A 124 -5.96 3.82 4.53
N ILE A 125 -6.12 3.04 5.59
CA ILE A 125 -5.74 1.64 5.65
C ILE A 125 -7.00 0.87 6.04
N ASP A 126 -7.49 0.03 5.15
CA ASP A 126 -8.61 -0.88 5.40
C ASP A 126 -8.05 -2.31 5.53
N LEU A 127 -8.16 -2.85 6.74
CA LEU A 127 -7.65 -4.18 7.07
C LEU A 127 -8.80 -5.11 7.45
N TYR A 128 -8.93 -6.20 6.69
CA TYR A 128 -9.71 -7.35 7.11
C TYR A 128 -9.00 -8.11 8.23
N VAL A 129 -9.73 -8.50 9.28
CA VAL A 129 -9.20 -9.32 10.38
C VAL A 129 -9.81 -10.71 10.32
N GLY A 130 -8.97 -11.72 10.16
CA GLY A 130 -9.44 -13.11 10.19
C GLY A 130 -8.32 -14.15 10.12
N LYS A 131 -8.71 -15.42 10.14
CA LYS A 131 -7.76 -16.56 10.12
C LYS A 131 -7.08 -16.78 8.75
N ALA A 132 -7.63 -16.21 7.70
CA ALA A 132 -7.18 -16.35 6.32
C ALA A 132 -7.43 -15.03 5.56
N PRO A 133 -6.82 -14.83 4.38
CA PRO A 133 -7.12 -13.67 3.53
C PRO A 133 -8.63 -13.54 3.25
N PRO A 134 -9.14 -12.31 3.06
CA PRO A 134 -10.51 -12.11 2.66
C PRO A 134 -10.77 -12.75 1.29
N GLN A 135 -12.00 -13.20 1.06
CA GLN A 135 -12.40 -13.69 -0.26
C GLN A 135 -12.56 -12.55 -1.27
N HIS A 136 -12.77 -11.32 -0.78
CA HIS A 136 -12.89 -10.12 -1.59
C HIS A 136 -12.32 -8.88 -0.85
N PRO A 137 -11.40 -8.10 -1.46
CA PRO A 137 -10.75 -8.38 -2.74
C PRO A 137 -9.91 -9.66 -2.67
N ALA A 138 -9.87 -10.44 -3.75
CA ALA A 138 -9.11 -11.68 -3.79
C ALA A 138 -7.60 -11.38 -3.84
N LEU A 139 -6.87 -11.81 -2.81
CA LEU A 139 -5.42 -11.67 -2.71
C LEU A 139 -4.73 -12.99 -3.10
N GLN A 140 -3.58 -12.90 -3.77
CA GLN A 140 -2.77 -14.08 -4.07
C GLN A 140 -2.15 -14.69 -2.81
N GLU A 141 -1.71 -15.94 -2.92
CA GLU A 141 -0.94 -16.58 -1.86
C GLU A 141 0.30 -15.71 -1.53
N GLN A 142 0.56 -15.50 -0.23
CA GLN A 142 1.64 -14.64 0.28
C GLN A 142 1.44 -13.13 0.11
N GLN A 143 0.35 -12.69 -0.52
CA GLN A 143 0.01 -11.27 -0.56
C GLN A 143 -0.79 -10.86 0.70
N LYS A 144 -0.33 -9.79 1.35
CA LYS A 144 -0.98 -9.18 2.52
C LYS A 144 -1.90 -8.02 2.17
N GLY A 145 -1.72 -7.41 1.02
CA GLY A 145 -2.54 -6.31 0.57
C GLY A 145 -2.02 -5.67 -0.72
N TYR A 146 -2.53 -4.49 -1.02
CA TYR A 146 -2.01 -3.62 -2.07
C TYR A 146 -2.21 -2.15 -1.70
N LEU A 147 -1.36 -1.29 -2.24
CA LEU A 147 -1.52 0.15 -2.26
C LEU A 147 -2.20 0.59 -3.55
N ASP A 148 -3.18 1.48 -3.41
CA ASP A 148 -3.84 2.16 -4.52
C ASP A 148 -3.81 3.67 -4.28
N ALA A 149 -3.67 4.46 -5.34
CA ALA A 149 -3.56 5.91 -5.22
C ALA A 149 -4.30 6.62 -6.35
N ASP A 150 -4.62 7.89 -6.12
CA ASP A 150 -5.18 8.78 -7.14
C ASP A 150 -6.48 8.25 -7.79
N SER A 151 -7.36 7.69 -6.97
CA SER A 151 -8.74 7.41 -7.37
C SER A 151 -9.44 8.70 -7.82
N SER A 152 -10.30 8.61 -8.83
CA SER A 152 -11.09 9.74 -9.32
C SER A 152 -11.99 10.36 -8.24
N LEU A 153 -12.38 9.57 -7.23
CA LEU A 153 -13.20 10.01 -6.10
C LEU A 153 -12.36 10.65 -4.99
N TYR A 154 -11.10 10.20 -4.84
CA TYR A 154 -10.19 10.62 -3.78
C TYR A 154 -8.82 10.90 -4.37
N PRO A 155 -8.67 12.00 -5.13
CA PRO A 155 -7.39 12.35 -5.72
C PRO A 155 -6.39 12.70 -4.62
N ASN A 156 -5.11 12.42 -4.84
CA ASN A 156 -4.03 12.74 -3.90
C ASN A 156 -4.18 12.03 -2.54
N GLN A 157 -4.78 10.84 -2.52
CA GLN A 157 -4.82 9.98 -1.33
C GLN A 157 -4.21 8.63 -1.65
N LEU A 158 -3.57 8.04 -0.63
CA LEU A 158 -2.98 6.71 -0.70
C LEU A 158 -3.78 5.73 0.18
N PHE A 159 -4.29 4.69 -0.45
CA PHE A 159 -5.09 3.65 0.19
C PHE A 159 -4.27 2.37 0.32
N LEU A 160 -4.25 1.79 1.52
CA LEU A 160 -3.79 0.43 1.74
C LEU A 160 -5.01 -0.46 1.98
N TYR A 161 -5.19 -1.46 1.14
CA TYR A 161 -6.15 -2.53 1.36
C TYR A 161 -5.41 -3.80 1.72
N GLY A 162 -5.74 -4.44 2.83
CA GLY A 162 -5.02 -5.63 3.26
C GLY A 162 -5.73 -6.46 4.29
N TRP A 163 -4.99 -7.39 4.90
CA TRP A 163 -5.51 -8.24 5.95
C TRP A 163 -4.47 -8.60 7.01
N ILE A 164 -4.96 -8.84 8.22
CA ILE A 164 -4.17 -9.29 9.37
C ILE A 164 -4.88 -10.45 10.09
N THR A 165 -4.13 -11.18 10.90
CA THR A 165 -4.68 -12.27 11.71
C THR A 165 -5.37 -11.74 12.96
N ASP A 166 -6.31 -12.51 13.52
CA ASP A 166 -6.90 -12.19 14.84
C ASP A 166 -5.82 -12.02 15.92
N GLY A 167 -4.78 -12.86 15.90
CA GLY A 167 -3.67 -12.77 16.87
C GLY A 167 -2.90 -11.45 16.76
N LEU A 168 -2.54 -11.03 15.54
CA LEU A 168 -1.88 -9.73 15.34
C LEU A 168 -2.80 -8.58 15.75
N TRP A 169 -4.10 -8.68 15.45
CA TRP A 169 -5.08 -7.69 15.89
C TRP A 169 -5.12 -7.55 17.42
N ASP A 170 -5.18 -8.66 18.15
CA ASP A 170 -5.21 -8.64 19.61
C ASP A 170 -3.93 -8.03 20.21
N GLU A 171 -2.78 -8.15 19.55
CA GLU A 171 -1.52 -7.52 19.93
C GLU A 171 -1.50 -5.99 19.68
N ILE A 172 -1.98 -5.53 18.52
CA ILE A 172 -1.90 -4.10 18.15
C ILE A 172 -3.05 -3.27 18.71
N LYS A 173 -4.23 -3.88 18.94
CA LYS A 173 -5.44 -3.19 19.38
C LYS A 173 -5.25 -2.33 20.63
N PRO A 174 -4.54 -2.76 21.70
CA PRO A 174 -4.32 -1.91 22.87
C PRO A 174 -3.51 -0.65 22.54
N GLN A 175 -2.58 -0.75 21.60
CA GLN A 175 -1.66 0.34 21.22
C GLN A 175 -2.37 1.37 20.34
N LEU A 176 -3.21 0.90 19.43
CA LEU A 176 -4.06 1.73 18.58
C LEU A 176 -5.12 2.54 19.35
N ASN A 177 -5.50 2.07 20.54
CA ASN A 177 -6.45 2.76 21.43
C ASN A 177 -5.76 3.49 22.58
N ASN A 178 -4.42 3.47 22.64
CA ASN A 178 -3.67 4.16 23.68
C ASN A 178 -3.57 5.66 23.34
N ALA A 179 -4.48 6.44 23.92
CA ALA A 179 -4.61 7.88 23.68
C ALA A 179 -3.51 8.75 24.33
N SER A 180 -2.38 8.18 24.75
CA SER A 180 -1.26 8.97 25.27
C SER A 180 -0.68 9.87 24.17
N ALA A 181 -0.51 11.17 24.47
CA ALA A 181 0.02 12.15 23.52
C ALA A 181 1.43 11.83 23.01
N ASN A 182 2.16 10.95 23.72
CA ASN A 182 3.53 10.56 23.40
C ASN A 182 3.63 9.18 22.73
N CYS A 183 2.51 8.49 22.50
CA CYS A 183 2.50 7.22 21.81
C CYS A 183 1.96 7.38 20.38
N HIS A 184 2.58 6.71 19.43
CA HIS A 184 2.05 6.53 18.09
C HIS A 184 2.30 5.11 17.61
N THR A 185 1.46 4.67 16.68
CA THR A 185 1.59 3.39 16.00
C THR A 185 1.75 3.66 14.52
N ASP A 186 2.70 2.97 13.91
CA ASP A 186 3.05 3.11 12.51
C ASP A 186 2.97 1.76 11.82
N ILE A 187 2.64 1.78 10.53
CA ILE A 187 2.84 0.64 9.63
C ILE A 187 4.08 0.90 8.78
N PHE A 188 4.99 -0.06 8.75
CA PHE A 188 6.21 -0.05 7.96
C PHE A 188 6.10 -1.03 6.81
N LEU A 189 6.29 -0.53 5.60
CA LEU A 189 6.44 -1.31 4.38
C LEU A 189 7.86 -1.12 3.85
N ARG A 190 8.68 -2.16 3.96
CA ARG A 190 10.05 -2.13 3.46
C ARG A 190 10.11 -2.42 1.96
N ASP A 191 11.27 -2.18 1.37
CA ASP A 191 11.56 -2.39 -0.04
C ASP A 191 11.21 -3.80 -0.53
N ASN A 192 11.51 -4.82 0.26
CA ASN A 192 11.23 -6.21 -0.04
C ASN A 192 9.77 -6.61 0.20
N PHE A 193 8.92 -5.69 0.65
CA PHE A 193 7.48 -5.90 0.80
C PHE A 193 6.69 -5.31 -0.37
N LEU A 194 7.29 -4.40 -1.16
CA LEU A 194 6.63 -3.62 -2.21
C LEU A 194 6.91 -4.19 -3.59
N PHE A 195 5.85 -4.47 -4.35
CA PHE A 195 5.96 -5.03 -5.69
C PHE A 195 4.90 -4.43 -6.62
N PRO A 196 5.25 -4.02 -7.85
CA PRO A 196 4.24 -3.56 -8.80
C PRO A 196 3.30 -4.70 -9.19
N VAL A 197 1.99 -4.43 -9.24
CA VAL A 197 1.01 -5.41 -9.75
C VAL A 197 1.09 -5.42 -11.28
N LYS A 198 1.61 -6.51 -11.85
CA LYS A 198 1.77 -6.70 -13.31
C LYS A 198 1.20 -8.04 -13.78
N PRO A 199 0.64 -8.10 -15.00
CA PRO A 199 0.25 -9.38 -15.61
C PRO A 199 1.42 -10.36 -15.69
N GLY A 200 1.15 -11.66 -15.53
CA GLY A 200 2.15 -12.72 -15.52
C GLY A 200 2.99 -12.81 -14.23
N LEU A 201 2.88 -11.86 -13.31
CA LEU A 201 3.41 -11.99 -11.94
C LEU A 201 2.37 -12.69 -11.07
N ASN A 202 2.44 -14.02 -11.03
CA ASN A 202 1.46 -14.87 -10.32
C ASN A 202 1.37 -14.63 -8.80
N PHE A 203 2.27 -13.84 -8.22
CA PHE A 203 2.36 -13.62 -6.77
C PHE A 203 1.66 -12.33 -6.30
N VAL A 204 1.14 -11.48 -7.21
CA VAL A 204 0.46 -10.22 -6.87
C VAL A 204 -0.84 -10.04 -7.66
N SER A 205 -1.94 -9.77 -6.95
CA SER A 205 -3.23 -9.34 -7.50
C SER A 205 -3.60 -7.93 -6.99
N GLY A 206 -4.40 -7.21 -7.76
CA GLY A 206 -4.88 -5.89 -7.37
C GLY A 206 -5.40 -5.10 -8.56
N PRO A 207 -5.97 -3.91 -8.33
CA PRO A 207 -6.32 -2.98 -9.39
C PRO A 207 -5.13 -2.65 -10.29
N VAL A 208 -5.40 -2.29 -11.53
CA VAL A 208 -4.36 -1.88 -12.48
C VAL A 208 -3.61 -0.66 -11.93
N GLY A 209 -2.28 -0.74 -11.89
CA GLY A 209 -1.42 0.34 -11.40
C GLY A 209 -1.16 0.33 -9.89
N SER A 210 -1.83 -0.54 -9.14
CA SER A 210 -1.56 -0.74 -7.70
C SER A 210 -0.18 -1.35 -7.43
N ILE A 211 0.24 -1.30 -6.16
CA ILE A 211 1.47 -1.92 -5.66
C ILE A 211 1.08 -3.02 -4.66
N GLY A 212 1.39 -4.28 -4.96
CA GLY A 212 1.19 -5.40 -4.04
C GLY A 212 2.11 -5.32 -2.82
N ILE A 213 1.60 -5.78 -1.69
CA ILE A 213 2.27 -5.82 -0.40
C ILE A 213 2.35 -7.27 0.07
N THR A 214 3.54 -7.78 0.34
CA THR A 214 3.73 -9.17 0.85
C THR A 214 3.83 -9.24 2.37
N ASN A 215 4.15 -8.13 3.04
CA ASN A 215 4.20 -8.07 4.50
C ASN A 215 3.92 -6.65 5.02
N MET A 216 3.49 -6.57 6.28
CA MET A 216 3.23 -5.32 7.00
C MET A 216 3.80 -5.44 8.40
N GLU A 217 4.69 -4.51 8.78
CA GLU A 217 5.22 -4.44 10.14
C GLU A 217 4.48 -3.35 10.92
N PHE A 218 3.86 -3.70 12.03
CA PHE A 218 3.32 -2.71 12.98
C PHE A 218 4.38 -2.37 14.00
N ARG A 219 4.69 -1.08 14.15
CA ARG A 219 5.62 -0.59 15.17
C ARG A 219 4.92 0.39 16.08
N THR A 220 5.21 0.26 17.36
CA THR A 220 4.67 1.12 18.40
C THR A 220 5.82 1.86 19.04
N SER A 221 5.71 3.19 19.09
CA SER A 221 6.73 4.05 19.65
C SER A 221 6.10 4.91 20.75
N SER A 222 6.79 4.96 21.89
CA SER A 222 6.44 5.82 23.03
C SER A 222 7.24 7.12 23.05
N GLN A 223 7.97 7.43 21.97
CA GLN A 223 8.68 8.70 21.86
C GLN A 223 7.69 9.81 21.46
N PRO A 224 7.85 11.04 22.02
CA PRO A 224 7.02 12.18 21.66
C PRO A 224 6.94 12.30 20.15
N ARG A 225 5.75 12.57 19.62
CA ARG A 225 5.57 12.94 18.21
C ARG A 225 6.61 14.01 17.90
N MET A 226 7.59 13.73 17.04
CA MET A 226 8.48 14.78 16.56
C MET A 226 7.62 15.75 15.77
N SER A 227 7.14 16.79 16.44
CA SER A 227 6.43 17.92 15.85
C SER A 227 7.40 18.89 15.16
N THR A 228 8.70 18.60 15.20
CA THR A 228 9.76 19.38 14.59
C THR A 228 10.35 18.65 13.40
N TRP A 229 9.70 18.83 12.26
CA TRP A 229 10.32 18.72 10.95
C TRP A 229 11.36 19.84 10.84
N VAL A 230 12.56 19.60 11.38
CA VAL A 230 13.69 20.50 11.20
C VAL A 230 14.06 20.44 9.72
N LYS A 231 13.65 21.46 8.97
CA LYS A 231 14.32 21.83 7.73
C LYS A 231 15.78 22.14 8.10
N SER A 232 16.70 21.30 7.64
CA SER A 232 18.10 21.68 7.42
C SER A 232 18.31 21.85 5.93
#